data_AF-A0A350BVA4-F1
#
_entry.id   AF-A0A350BVA4-F1
#
_cell.length_a   1.000
_cell.length_b   1.000
_cell.length_c   1.000
_cell.angle_alpha   90.00
_cell.angle_beta   90.00
_cell.angle_gamma   90.00
#
_symmetry.space_group_name_H-M   'P 1'
#
loop_
_entity.id
_entity.type
_entity.pdbx_description
1 polymer ?
#
loop_
_entity_poly.entity_id
_entity_poly.type
_entity_poly.pdbx_seq_one_letter_code
_entity_poly.pdbx_strand_id
1 'polypeptide(L)' 'MKLKIDFDIPSEEIGKVWPSFFTMGSCFAQNQAIRKRELGFNAHSNPFGILYNPISIEHIFDRCQNSRLYTKEDFENKG' A
#
# COMPACT_ATOMS: atom_id res chain seq x y z
N MET A 1 -38.26 -7.32 5.89
CA MET A 1 -36.90 -7.58 5.34
C MET A 1 -35.96 -7.81 6.51
N LYS A 2 -35.32 -8.99 6.59
CA LYS A 2 -34.42 -9.35 7.69
C LYS A 2 -33.02 -8.84 7.34
N LEU A 3 -32.65 -7.65 7.80
CA LEU A 3 -31.34 -7.01 7.57
C LEU A 3 -30.32 -7.39 8.66
N LYS A 4 -30.40 -8.62 9.18
CA LYS A 4 -29.42 -9.11 10.14
C LYS A 4 -28.74 -10.34 9.62
N ILE A 5 -27.43 -10.38 9.84
CA ILE A 5 -26.62 -11.57 9.68
C ILE A 5 -27.01 -12.53 10.81
N ASP A 6 -27.30 -13.79 10.48
CA ASP A 6 -27.70 -14.84 11.43
C ASP A 6 -26.66 -15.96 11.57
N PHE A 7 -25.39 -15.63 11.33
CA PHE A 7 -24.24 -16.47 11.62
C PHE A 7 -23.24 -15.72 12.50
N ASP A 8 -22.44 -16.47 13.27
CA ASP A 8 -21.38 -15.93 14.09
C ASP A 8 -20.22 -15.47 13.21
N ILE A 9 -19.80 -14.21 13.36
CA ILE A 9 -18.60 -13.70 12.69
C ILE A 9 -17.38 -14.15 13.52
N PRO A 10 -16.47 -14.96 12.96
CA PRO A 10 -15.27 -15.37 13.69
C PRO A 10 -14.42 -14.14 14.04
N SER A 11 -14.00 -14.04 15.30
CA SER A 11 -13.40 -12.83 15.88
C SER A 11 -11.96 -12.56 15.44
N GLU A 12 -11.27 -13.48 14.74
CA GLU A 12 -9.79 -13.44 14.65
C GLU A 12 -9.16 -13.88 13.32
N GLU A 13 -9.81 -13.78 12.17
CA GLU A 13 -9.15 -14.20 10.92
C GLU A 13 -8.30 -13.13 10.25
N ILE A 14 -8.78 -11.89 10.13
CA ILE A 14 -8.12 -10.91 9.26
C ILE A 14 -6.69 -10.58 9.72
N GLY A 15 -6.46 -10.32 11.00
CA GLY A 15 -5.11 -9.98 11.49
C GLY A 15 -4.13 -11.16 11.41
N LYS A 16 -4.63 -12.40 11.37
CA LYS A 16 -3.79 -13.61 11.24
C LYS A 16 -3.47 -13.92 9.77
N VAL A 17 -4.45 -13.80 8.88
CA VAL A 17 -4.28 -14.10 7.44
C VAL A 17 -3.67 -12.91 6.69
N TRP A 18 -4.05 -11.69 7.06
CA TRP A 18 -3.64 -10.43 6.45
C TRP A 18 -3.11 -9.46 7.53
N PRO A 19 -1.91 -9.73 8.06
CA PRO A 19 -1.36 -8.97 9.20
C PRO A 19 -1.05 -7.51 8.89
N SER A 20 -0.92 -7.15 7.61
CA SER A 20 -0.75 -5.77 7.17
C SER A 20 -1.28 -5.55 5.76
N PHE A 21 -1.60 -4.31 5.43
CA PHE A 21 -1.97 -3.86 4.10
C PHE A 21 -0.98 -2.80 3.63
N PHE A 22 -0.50 -2.92 2.40
CA PHE A 22 0.30 -1.88 1.76
C PHE A 22 -0.45 -1.33 0.56
N THR A 23 -0.56 -0.01 0.46
CA THR A 23 -1.21 0.67 -0.67
C THR A 23 -0.20 1.54 -1.42
N MET A 24 -0.19 1.44 -2.73
CA MET A 24 0.58 2.28 -3.63
C MET A 24 -0.32 2.69 -4.79
N GLY A 25 -0.19 3.93 -5.25
CA GLY A 25 -1.05 4.44 -6.31
C GLY A 25 -1.21 5.94 -6.27
N SER A 26 -2.31 6.39 -6.88
CA SER A 26 -2.75 7.78 -6.87
C SER A 26 -3.10 8.28 -5.46
N CYS A 27 -3.55 9.53 -5.35
CA CYS A 27 -4.11 10.09 -4.11
C CYS A 27 -5.21 9.20 -3.50
N PHE A 28 -5.94 8.45 -4.33
CA PHE A 28 -6.94 7.49 -3.86
C PHE A 28 -6.30 6.41 -2.99
N ALA A 29 -5.21 5.78 -3.44
CA ALA A 29 -4.54 4.73 -2.67
C ALA A 29 -4.06 5.23 -1.30
N GLN A 30 -3.50 6.44 -1.25
CA GLN A 30 -3.04 7.06 -0.02
C GLN A 30 -4.20 7.33 0.96
N ASN A 31 -5.31 7.87 0.47
CA ASN A 31 -6.50 8.11 1.30
C ASN A 31 -7.09 6.79 1.84
N GLN A 32 -7.06 5.71 1.05
CA GLN A 32 -7.53 4.41 1.50
C GLN A 32 -6.64 3.82 2.61
N ALA A 33 -5.31 4.00 2.57
CA ALA A 33 -4.44 3.60 3.69
C ALA A 33 -4.71 4.41 4.96
N ILE A 34 -4.97 5.72 4.85
CA ILE A 34 -5.36 6.55 6.00
C ILE A 34 -6.66 6.02 6.60
N ARG A 35 -7.69 5.84 5.78
CA ARG A 35 -9.00 5.34 6.22
C ARG A 35 -8.90 3.95 6.86
N LYS A 36 -8.07 3.06 6.32
CA LYS A 36 -7.82 1.73 6.91
C LYS A 36 -7.19 1.83 8.30
N ARG A 37 -6.21 2.72 8.51
CA ARG A 37 -5.62 2.95 9.83
C ARG A 37 -6.64 3.46 10.84
N GLU A 38 -7.51 4.39 10.44
CA GLU A 38 -8.61 4.89 11.29
C GLU A 38 -9.61 3.80 11.68
N LEU A 39 -9.78 2.78 10.84
CA LEU A 39 -10.61 1.60 11.11
C LEU A 39 -9.89 0.52 11.94
N GLY A 40 -8.66 0.76 12.39
CA GLY A 40 -7.89 -0.17 13.20
C GLY A 40 -7.11 -1.23 12.41
N PHE A 41 -7.05 -1.13 11.07
CA PHE A 41 -6.20 -2.02 10.29
C PHE A 41 -4.74 -1.56 10.35
N ASN A 42 -3.82 -2.52 10.38
CA ASN A 42 -2.41 -2.27 10.15
C ASN A 42 -2.20 -1.97 8.65
N ALA A 43 -2.15 -0.68 8.28
CA ALA A 43 -2.05 -0.25 6.90
C ALA A 43 -0.92 0.77 6.69
N HIS A 44 -0.19 0.58 5.60
CA HIS A 44 0.93 1.42 5.18
C HIS A 44 0.67 1.96 3.77
N SER A 45 1.25 3.12 3.48
CA SER A 45 1.24 3.72 2.15
C SER A 45 2.65 3.84 1.60
N ASN A 46 2.76 3.87 0.27
CA ASN A 46 4.01 4.14 -0.44
C ASN A 46 4.79 5.34 0.14
N PRO A 47 6.05 5.19 0.57
CA PRO A 47 6.83 6.30 1.14
C PRO A 47 7.31 7.30 0.08
N PHE A 48 7.26 6.94 -1.22
CA PHE A 48 7.63 7.84 -2.32
C PHE A 48 6.48 8.79 -2.73
N GLY A 49 5.36 8.80 -1.99
CA GLY A 49 4.22 9.67 -2.25
C GLY A 49 3.26 9.14 -3.32
N ILE A 50 2.52 10.04 -3.96
CA ILE A 50 1.54 9.69 -4.99
C ILE A 50 2.27 9.23 -6.26
N LEU A 51 2.01 8.00 -6.67
CA LEU A 51 2.58 7.39 -7.87
C LEU A 51 1.49 6.64 -8.63
N TYR A 52 1.17 7.07 -9.84
CA TYR A 52 0.15 6.41 -10.67
C TYR A 52 0.70 5.86 -11.99
N ASN A 53 1.90 6.28 -12.41
CA ASN A 53 2.53 5.77 -13.61
C ASN A 53 2.99 4.31 -13.38
N PRO A 54 2.47 3.33 -14.13
CA PRO A 54 2.80 1.92 -13.90
C PRO A 54 4.29 1.61 -14.06
N ILE A 55 4.98 2.26 -15.00
CA ILE A 55 6.42 2.07 -15.21
C ILE A 55 7.23 2.59 -14.02
N SER A 56 6.87 3.75 -13.46
CA SER A 56 7.53 4.26 -12.26
C SER A 56 7.33 3.35 -11.05
N ILE A 57 6.14 2.75 -10.91
CA ILE A 57 5.83 1.78 -9.85
C ILE A 57 6.67 0.52 -10.01
N GLU A 58 6.77 0.00 -11.24
CA GLU A 58 7.58 -1.18 -11.55
C GLU A 58 9.07 -0.95 -11.21
N HIS A 59 9.65 0.18 -11.62
CA HIS A 59 11.03 0.51 -11.28
C HIS A 59 11.28 0.60 -9.77
N ILE A 60 10.31 1.06 -8.98
CA ILE A 60 10.43 1.11 -7.53
C ILE A 60 10.41 -0.29 -6.94
N PHE A 61 9.53 -1.17 -7.43
CA PHE A 61 9.51 -2.56 -6.99
C PHE A 61 10.81 -3.28 -7.35
N ASP A 62 11.32 -3.11 -8.56
CA ASP A 62 12.62 -3.66 -8.97
C ASP A 62 13.74 -3.16 -8.06
N ARG A 63 13.79 -1.86 -7.78
CA ARG A 63 14.79 -1.27 -6.86
C ARG A 63 14.69 -1.85 -5.45
N CYS A 64 13.48 -1.97 -4.90
CA CYS A 64 13.26 -2.55 -3.58
C CYS A 64 13.66 -4.03 -3.52
N GLN A 65 13.26 -4.82 -4.51
CA GLN A 65 13.59 -6.24 -4.61
C GLN A 65 15.10 -6.46 -4.69
N ASN A 66 15.80 -5.61 -5.44
CA ASN A 66 17.24 -5.71 -5.66
C ASN A 66 18.08 -4.89 -4.67
N SER A 67 17.47 -4.30 -3.63
CA SER A 67 18.16 -3.42 -2.66
C SER A 67 18.98 -2.29 -3.31
N ARG A 68 18.51 -1.76 -4.44
CA ARG A 68 19.20 -0.69 -5.19
C ARG A 68 18.83 0.66 -4.58
N LEU A 69 19.80 1.31 -3.93
CA LEU A 69 19.64 2.65 -3.37
C LEU A 69 19.69 3.72 -4.47
N TYR A 70 19.08 4.88 -4.19
CA TYR A 70 19.23 6.05 -5.04
C TYR A 70 20.63 6.64 -4.92
N THR A 71 21.22 7.00 -6.04
CA THR A 71 22.52 7.64 -6.18
C THR A 71 22.32 9.02 -6.80
N LYS A 72 23.37 9.84 -6.78
CA LYS A 72 23.34 11.17 -7.41
C LYS A 72 23.01 11.09 -8.90
N GLU A 73 23.52 10.06 -9.57
CA GLU A 73 23.33 9.86 -11.02
C GLU A 73 21.88 9.60 -11.42
N ASP A 74 21.05 9.08 -10.51
CA ASP A 74 19.62 8.86 -10.77
C ASP A 74 18.84 10.20 -10.91
N PHE A 75 19.41 11.32 -10.46
CA PHE A 75 18.78 12.64 -10.48
C PHE A 75 19.49 13.65 -11.39
N GLU A 76 20.64 13.28 -11.95
CA GLU A 76 21.40 14.11 -12.87
C GLU A 76 20.98 13.80 -14.31
N ASN A 77 20.60 14.85 -15.05
CA ASN A 77 20.20 14.72 -16.44
C ASN A 77 21.45 14.36 -17.26
N LYS A 78 21.57 13.10 -17.67
CA LYS A 78 22.56 12.65 -18.66
C LYS A 78 21.99 13.03 -20.03
N GLY A 79 22.25 14.27 -20.43
CA GLY A 79 21.79 14.84 -21.71
C GLY A 79 22.11 13.97 -22.92
#